data_AF-A0A7S1X6E5-F1
#
_entry.id   AF-A0A7S1X6E5-F1
#
_cell.length_a   1.000
_cell.length_b   1.000
_cell.length_c   1.000
_cell.angle_alpha   90.00
_cell.angle_beta   90.00
_cell.angle_gamma   90.00
#
_symmetry.space_group_name_H-M   'P 1'
#
loop_
_entity.id
_entity.type
_entity.pdbx_description
1 polymer ?
#
loop_
_entity_poly.entity_id
_entity_poly.type
_entity_poly.pdbx_seq_one_letter_code
_entity_poly.pdbx_strand_id
1 'polypeptide(L)'
;AQQQWGAAMARVSEKWRVLAGVLQDHALTSSPQQELMNLLASGMPSAALLHFLSSTLGEAGTKKLAKSVDSSVNAVHELLLNHLAPALEVVAFCMGELHGMAQCAPWMKPVCLQADALKAAEQECMLTMLRLKQVQREVSAQGAAYRSFFLWLLRTILLLNYEKLLQ
;
A
#
# COMPACT_ATOMS: atom_id res chain seq x y z
N ALA A 1 -9.40 -1.41 -7.21
CA ALA A 1 -8.21 -1.63 -6.38
C ALA A 1 -6.89 -1.56 -7.15
N GLN A 2 -6.48 -2.58 -7.94
CA GLN A 2 -5.15 -2.60 -8.58
C GLN A 2 -4.89 -1.43 -9.54
N GLN A 3 -5.86 -1.09 -10.41
CA GLN A 3 -5.75 0.06 -11.30
C GLN A 3 -5.70 1.40 -10.53
N GLN A 4 -6.45 1.52 -9.44
CA GLN A 4 -6.48 2.72 -8.60
C GLN A 4 -5.14 2.92 -7.88
N TRP A 5 -4.60 1.86 -7.28
CA TRP A 5 -3.27 1.86 -6.67
C TRP A 5 -2.19 2.24 -7.69
N GLY A 6 -2.20 1.60 -8.87
CA GLY A 6 -1.26 1.91 -9.95
C GLY A 6 -1.33 3.37 -10.38
N ALA A 7 -2.54 3.91 -10.55
CA ALA A 7 -2.73 5.32 -10.92
C ALA A 7 -2.27 6.28 -9.80
N ALA A 8 -2.53 5.97 -8.53
CA ALA A 8 -2.07 6.78 -7.41
C ALA A 8 -0.54 6.80 -7.30
N MET A 9 0.11 5.63 -7.42
CA MET A 9 1.56 5.52 -7.39
C MET A 9 2.21 6.17 -8.60
N ALA A 10 1.61 6.09 -9.80
CA ALA A 10 2.10 6.80 -10.97
C ALA A 10 2.14 8.33 -10.74
N ARG A 11 1.13 8.91 -10.08
CA ARG A 11 1.13 10.33 -9.73
C ARG A 11 2.22 10.70 -8.73
N VAL A 12 2.47 9.83 -7.74
CA VAL A 12 3.55 10.01 -6.76
C VAL A 12 4.91 9.94 -7.46
N SER A 13 5.14 8.91 -8.27
CA SER A 13 6.37 8.74 -9.06
C SER A 13 6.61 9.91 -10.00
N GLU A 14 5.57 10.43 -10.65
CA GLU A 14 5.70 11.60 -11.52
C GLU A 14 6.17 12.83 -10.75
N LYS A 15 5.65 13.05 -9.53
CA LYS A 15 6.10 14.17 -8.69
C LYS A 15 7.54 14.01 -8.23
N TRP A 16 7.99 12.80 -7.93
CA TRP A 16 9.40 12.53 -7.62
C TRP A 16 10.32 12.67 -8.83
N ARG A 17 9.84 12.33 -10.03
CA ARG A 17 10.55 12.58 -11.28
C ARG A 17 10.73 14.08 -11.54
N VAL A 18 9.69 14.88 -11.29
CA VAL A 18 9.77 16.34 -11.35
C VAL A 18 10.79 16.87 -10.33
N LEU A 19 10.77 16.38 -9.08
CA LEU A 19 11.78 16.76 -8.08
C LEU A 19 13.21 16.41 -8.55
N ALA A 20 13.40 15.22 -9.13
CA ALA A 20 14.71 14.85 -9.68
C ALA A 20 15.19 15.82 -10.77
N GLY A 21 14.29 16.30 -11.64
CA GLY A 21 14.61 17.35 -12.62
C GLY A 21 15.00 18.67 -11.96
N VAL A 22 14.23 19.13 -10.97
CA VAL A 22 14.53 20.38 -10.24
C VAL A 22 15.88 20.32 -9.51
N LEU A 23 16.26 19.14 -8.99
CA LEU A 23 17.58 18.93 -8.38
C LEU A 23 18.71 19.05 -9.41
N GLN A 24 18.53 18.48 -10.60
CA GLN A 24 19.48 18.59 -11.70
C GLN A 24 19.64 20.05 -12.17
N ASP A 25 18.54 20.80 -12.25
CA ASP A 25 18.57 22.23 -12.62
C ASP A 25 19.37 23.08 -11.62
N HIS A 26 19.44 22.65 -10.35
CA HIS A 26 20.24 23.28 -9.30
C HIS A 26 21.66 22.67 -9.17
N ALA A 27 22.09 21.86 -10.14
CA ALA A 27 23.38 21.16 -10.17
C ALA A 27 23.62 20.26 -8.94
N LEU A 28 22.56 19.74 -8.31
CA LEU A 28 22.65 18.79 -7.21
C LEU A 28 22.72 17.37 -7.76
N THR A 29 23.66 16.57 -7.23
CA THR A 29 23.82 15.14 -7.59
C THR A 29 23.04 14.20 -6.67
N SER A 30 22.34 14.74 -5.66
CA SER A 30 21.57 13.98 -4.69
C SER A 30 20.27 13.45 -5.28
N SER A 31 19.85 12.27 -4.82
CA SER A 31 18.54 11.72 -5.17
C SER A 31 17.42 12.41 -4.38
N PRO A 32 16.17 12.42 -4.90
CA PRO A 32 15.00 12.91 -4.16
C PRO A 32 14.85 12.31 -2.76
N GLN A 33 15.18 11.02 -2.60
CA GLN A 33 15.13 10.34 -1.31
C GLN A 33 16.18 10.89 -0.34
N GLN A 34 17.42 11.10 -0.80
CA GLN A 34 18.49 11.65 0.02
C GLN A 34 18.16 13.08 0.48
N GLU A 35 17.61 13.91 -0.40
CA GLU A 35 17.17 15.28 -0.05
C GLU A 35 16.05 15.29 1.00
N LEU A 36 15.05 14.42 0.85
CA LEU A 36 13.98 14.29 1.86
C LEU A 36 14.51 13.75 3.20
N MET A 37 15.47 12.82 3.18
CA MET A 37 16.12 12.31 4.39
C MET A 37 16.97 13.39 5.06
N ASN A 38 17.68 14.21 4.28
CA ASN A 38 18.45 15.34 4.79
C ASN A 38 17.52 16.37 5.42
N LEU A 39 16.38 16.68 4.80
CA LEU A 39 15.35 17.55 5.39
C LEU A 39 14.81 16.95 6.69
N LEU A 40 14.54 15.65 6.73
CA LEU A 40 14.06 14.98 7.93
C LEU A 40 15.07 15.03 9.09
N ALA A 41 16.36 14.87 8.79
CA ALA A 41 17.43 14.84 9.79
C ALA A 41 17.87 16.23 10.25
N SER A 42 17.99 17.19 9.32
CA SER A 42 18.54 18.52 9.60
C SER A 42 17.47 19.60 9.83
N GLY A 43 16.22 19.37 9.42
CA GLY A 43 15.17 20.37 9.40
C GLY A 43 15.35 21.44 8.30
N MET A 44 16.48 21.44 7.59
CA MET A 44 16.84 22.47 6.60
C MET A 44 16.71 21.91 5.18
N PRO A 45 15.80 22.43 4.33
CA PRO A 45 15.71 22.00 2.94
C PRO A 45 16.81 22.66 2.10
N SER A 46 17.29 21.97 1.06
CA SER A 46 18.05 22.62 -0.01
C SER A 46 17.16 23.63 -0.75
N ALA A 47 17.78 24.62 -1.43
CA ALA A 47 17.04 25.63 -2.20
C ALA A 47 16.11 24.98 -3.26
N ALA A 48 16.60 23.93 -3.92
CA ALA A 48 15.85 23.14 -4.88
C ALA A 48 14.63 22.44 -4.24
N LEU A 49 14.83 21.78 -3.10
CA LEU A 49 13.76 21.10 -2.38
C LEU A 49 12.73 22.10 -1.82
N LEU A 50 13.20 23.24 -1.30
CA LEU A 50 12.32 24.32 -0.83
C LEU A 50 11.45 24.87 -1.97
N HIS A 51 12.04 25.12 -3.14
CA HIS A 51 11.30 25.57 -4.32
C HIS A 51 10.25 24.52 -4.74
N PHE A 52 10.64 23.24 -4.80
CA PHE A 52 9.70 22.17 -5.12
C PHE A 52 8.55 22.08 -4.12
N LEU A 53 8.85 22.05 -2.81
CA LEU A 53 7.86 21.89 -1.76
C LEU A 53 6.91 23.08 -1.64
N SER A 54 7.38 24.30 -1.84
CA SER A 54 6.55 25.51 -1.72
C SER A 54 5.80 25.86 -3.00
N SER A 55 6.40 25.70 -4.18
CA SER A 55 5.85 26.19 -5.45
C SER A 55 5.31 25.09 -6.37
N THR A 56 5.94 23.92 -6.42
CA THR A 56 5.58 22.87 -7.41
C THR A 56 4.63 21.80 -6.84
N LEU A 57 4.91 21.33 -5.63
CA LEU A 57 4.06 20.39 -4.91
C LEU A 57 3.02 21.15 -4.08
N GLY A 58 3.50 22.02 -3.19
CA GLY A 58 2.66 22.85 -2.33
C GLY A 58 1.77 22.06 -1.37
N GLU A 59 1.05 22.78 -0.53
CA GLU A 59 0.12 22.20 0.44
C GLU A 59 -1.03 21.46 -0.28
N ALA A 60 -1.64 22.11 -1.28
CA ALA A 60 -2.77 21.58 -2.01
C ALA A 60 -2.41 20.31 -2.80
N GLY A 61 -1.23 20.28 -3.45
CA GLY A 61 -0.76 19.09 -4.17
C GLY A 61 -0.43 17.94 -3.22
N THR A 62 0.19 18.24 -2.08
CA THR A 62 0.47 17.23 -1.04
C THR A 62 -0.80 16.61 -0.50
N LYS A 63 -1.82 17.41 -0.14
CA LYS A 63 -3.13 16.91 0.31
C LYS A 63 -3.82 16.04 -0.74
N LYS A 64 -3.75 16.44 -2.03
CA LYS A 64 -4.33 15.67 -3.14
C LYS A 64 -3.63 14.31 -3.31
N LEU A 65 -2.30 14.26 -3.27
CA LEU A 65 -1.55 13.00 -3.33
C LEU A 65 -1.86 12.12 -2.13
N ALA A 66 -1.81 12.67 -0.92
CA ALA A 66 -2.11 11.95 0.31
C ALA A 66 -3.50 11.30 0.24
N LYS A 67 -4.53 12.06 -0.15
CA LYS A 67 -5.89 11.53 -0.33
C LYS A 67 -5.98 10.47 -1.43
N SER A 68 -5.27 10.64 -2.54
CA SER A 68 -5.25 9.66 -3.65
C SER A 68 -4.61 8.34 -3.23
N VAL A 69 -3.52 8.38 -2.46
CA VAL A 69 -2.86 7.18 -1.94
C VAL A 69 -3.72 6.52 -0.87
N ASP A 70 -4.23 7.31 0.09
CA ASP A 70 -5.08 6.83 1.19
C ASP A 70 -6.33 6.11 0.68
N SER A 71 -7.06 6.73 -0.26
CA SER A 71 -8.23 6.12 -0.89
C SER A 71 -7.90 4.83 -1.66
N SER A 72 -6.72 4.75 -2.28
CA SER A 72 -6.30 3.54 -2.99
C SER A 72 -5.95 2.41 -2.02
N VAL A 73 -5.29 2.71 -0.89
CA VAL A 73 -5.04 1.74 0.19
C VAL A 73 -6.36 1.23 0.76
N ASN A 74 -7.31 2.12 1.06
CA ASN A 74 -8.61 1.73 1.59
C ASN A 74 -9.38 0.86 0.59
N ALA A 75 -9.37 1.19 -0.70
CA ALA A 75 -10.01 0.37 -1.74
C ALA A 75 -9.39 -1.04 -1.85
N VAL A 76 -8.07 -1.18 -1.67
CA VAL A 76 -7.42 -2.50 -1.59
C VAL A 76 -7.86 -3.23 -0.32
N HIS A 77 -7.86 -2.54 0.82
CA HIS A 77 -8.24 -3.11 2.10
C HIS A 77 -9.70 -3.61 2.10
N GLU A 78 -10.63 -2.81 1.58
CA GLU A 78 -12.04 -3.18 1.39
C GLU A 78 -12.21 -4.39 0.48
N LEU A 79 -11.45 -4.47 -0.62
CA LEU A 79 -11.48 -5.64 -1.50
C LEU A 79 -11.06 -6.92 -0.75
N LEU A 80 -10.00 -6.84 0.05
CA LEU A 80 -9.49 -7.98 0.80
C LEU A 80 -10.45 -8.40 1.92
N LEU A 81 -11.07 -7.45 2.62
CA LEU A 81 -11.96 -7.73 3.75
C LEU A 81 -13.37 -8.12 3.33
N ASN A 82 -13.97 -7.41 2.37
CA ASN A 82 -15.40 -7.55 2.07
C ASN A 82 -15.68 -8.57 0.96
N HIS A 83 -14.67 -8.93 0.17
CA HIS A 83 -14.85 -9.85 -0.96
C HIS A 83 -13.95 -11.09 -0.85
N LEU A 84 -12.65 -10.90 -0.70
CA LEU A 84 -11.72 -12.04 -0.74
C LEU A 84 -11.77 -12.89 0.53
N ALA A 85 -11.83 -12.28 1.72
CA ALA A 85 -11.92 -13.03 2.97
C ALA A 85 -13.18 -13.90 3.06
N PRO A 86 -14.40 -13.36 2.82
CA PRO A 86 -15.62 -14.17 2.91
C PRO A 86 -15.67 -15.27 1.86
N ALA A 87 -15.19 -15.00 0.64
CA ALA A 87 -15.12 -16.02 -0.41
C ALA A 87 -14.21 -17.19 -0.03
N LEU A 88 -13.04 -16.91 0.55
CA LEU A 88 -12.14 -17.97 1.02
C LEU A 88 -12.69 -18.71 2.25
N GLU A 89 -13.42 -18.03 3.14
CA GLU A 89 -14.09 -18.68 4.27
C GLU A 89 -15.14 -19.69 3.80
N VAL A 90 -15.93 -19.35 2.76
CA VAL A 90 -16.88 -20.28 2.14
C VAL A 90 -16.15 -21.48 1.51
N VAL A 91 -15.06 -21.24 0.77
CA VAL A 91 -14.27 -22.33 0.17
C VAL A 91 -13.69 -23.24 1.25
N ALA A 92 -13.13 -22.67 2.31
CA ALA A 92 -12.57 -23.43 3.43
C ALA A 92 -13.65 -24.26 4.14
N PHE A 93 -14.84 -23.70 4.33
CA PHE A 93 -15.99 -24.42 4.89
C PHE A 93 -16.39 -25.61 4.02
N CYS A 94 -16.60 -25.41 2.71
CA CYS A 94 -16.95 -26.48 1.79
C CYS A 94 -15.86 -27.57 1.71
N MET A 95 -14.58 -27.19 1.77
CA MET A 95 -13.47 -28.17 1.83
C MET A 95 -13.53 -29.01 3.10
N GLY A 96 -13.84 -28.41 4.25
CA GLY A 96 -14.05 -29.13 5.51
C GLY A 96 -15.22 -30.12 5.45
N GLU A 97 -16.34 -29.73 4.84
CA GLU A 97 -17.48 -30.63 4.64
C GLU A 97 -17.12 -31.82 3.74
N LEU A 98 -16.50 -31.55 2.59
CA LEU A 98 -16.04 -32.60 1.67
C LEU A 98 -15.09 -33.57 2.38
N HIS A 99 -14.17 -33.04 3.19
CA HIS A 99 -13.21 -33.84 3.93
C HIS A 99 -13.90 -34.76 4.95
N GLY A 100 -14.88 -34.22 5.69
CA GLY A 100 -15.70 -35.02 6.61
C GLY A 100 -16.49 -36.12 5.89
N MET A 101 -17.11 -35.80 4.75
CA MET A 101 -17.85 -36.78 3.94
C MET A 101 -16.95 -37.92 3.46
N ALA A 102 -15.73 -37.60 3.01
CA ALA A 102 -14.75 -38.59 2.52
C ALA A 102 -14.36 -39.61 3.59
N GLN A 103 -14.35 -39.23 4.87
CA GLN A 103 -13.99 -40.11 5.98
C GLN A 103 -15.16 -40.94 6.51
N CYS A 104 -16.38 -40.39 6.51
CA CYS A 104 -17.51 -41.00 7.22
C CYS A 104 -18.32 -42.03 6.41
N ALA A 105 -18.07 -42.20 5.11
CA ALA A 105 -18.98 -42.97 4.24
C ALA A 105 -18.32 -44.16 3.53
N PRO A 106 -18.50 -45.41 4.01
CA PRO A 106 -18.11 -46.61 3.25
C PRO A 106 -18.83 -46.72 1.89
N TRP A 107 -19.97 -46.04 1.72
CA TRP A 107 -20.74 -45.97 0.47
C TRP A 107 -20.29 -44.87 -0.50
N MET A 108 -19.34 -43.99 -0.13
CA MET A 108 -18.76 -43.00 -1.05
C MET A 108 -17.50 -43.51 -1.78
N LYS A 109 -17.02 -44.71 -1.48
CA LYS A 109 -15.97 -45.39 -2.26
C LYS A 109 -16.21 -45.43 -3.78
N PRO A 110 -17.45 -45.56 -4.30
CA PRO A 110 -17.71 -45.53 -5.74
C PRO A 110 -17.58 -44.13 -6.37
N VAL A 111 -17.66 -43.06 -5.57
CA VAL A 111 -17.69 -41.66 -6.03
C VAL A 111 -16.28 -41.14 -6.38
N CYS A 112 -15.23 -41.96 -6.24
CA CYS A 112 -13.84 -41.62 -6.59
C CYS A 112 -13.29 -40.36 -5.89
N LEU A 113 -13.81 -39.98 -4.72
CA LEU A 113 -13.24 -38.91 -3.92
C LEU A 113 -11.88 -39.36 -3.37
N GLN A 114 -10.79 -38.82 -3.92
CA GLN A 114 -9.43 -39.13 -3.49
C GLN A 114 -9.10 -38.37 -2.21
N ALA A 115 -9.04 -39.09 -1.09
CA ALA A 115 -8.78 -38.49 0.23
C ALA A 115 -7.46 -37.69 0.29
N ASP A 116 -6.42 -38.16 -0.39
CA ASP A 116 -5.11 -37.49 -0.45
C ASP A 116 -5.17 -36.17 -1.23
N ALA A 117 -5.89 -36.15 -2.36
CA ALA A 117 -6.09 -34.94 -3.15
C ALA A 117 -6.90 -33.89 -2.39
N LEU A 118 -7.90 -34.34 -1.62
CA LEU A 118 -8.72 -33.47 -0.80
C LEU A 118 -7.95 -32.87 0.38
N LYS A 119 -7.11 -33.68 1.04
CA LYS A 119 -6.21 -33.20 2.09
C LYS A 119 -5.20 -32.17 1.56
N ALA A 120 -4.65 -32.39 0.37
CA ALA A 120 -3.76 -31.43 -0.28
C ALA A 120 -4.50 -30.12 -0.62
N ALA A 121 -5.72 -30.20 -1.16
CA ALA A 121 -6.55 -29.03 -1.44
C ALA A 121 -6.91 -28.23 -0.17
N GLU A 122 -7.22 -28.93 0.93
CA GLU A 122 -7.49 -28.32 2.23
C GLU A 122 -6.27 -27.56 2.77
N GLN A 123 -5.07 -28.15 2.67
CA GLN A 123 -3.81 -27.49 3.05
C GLN A 123 -3.55 -26.23 2.22
N GLU A 124 -3.75 -26.29 0.90
CA GLU A 124 -3.60 -25.12 0.03
C GLU A 124 -4.63 -24.03 0.34
N CYS A 125 -5.86 -24.41 0.72
CA CYS A 125 -6.88 -23.47 1.18
C CYS A 125 -6.44 -22.75 2.46
N MET A 126 -5.97 -23.49 3.47
CA MET A 126 -5.45 -22.90 4.72
C MET A 126 -4.25 -21.98 4.46
N LEU A 127 -3.31 -22.40 3.60
CA LEU A 127 -2.16 -21.59 3.23
C LEU A 127 -2.59 -20.30 2.53
N THR A 128 -3.58 -20.37 1.66
CA THR A 128 -4.14 -19.20 0.97
C THR A 128 -4.82 -18.24 1.94
N MET A 129 -5.56 -18.74 2.93
CA MET A 129 -6.13 -17.90 4.00
C MET A 129 -5.02 -17.21 4.81
N LEU A 130 -3.94 -17.91 5.15
CA LEU A 130 -2.80 -17.32 5.85
C LEU A 130 -2.14 -16.21 5.03
N ARG A 131 -1.90 -16.46 3.73
CA ARG A 131 -1.38 -15.45 2.79
C ARG A 131 -2.30 -14.24 2.70
N LEU A 132 -3.62 -14.43 2.66
CA LEU A 132 -4.58 -13.33 2.69
C LEU A 132 -4.40 -12.47 3.96
N LYS A 133 -4.32 -13.09 5.14
CA LYS A 133 -4.09 -12.36 6.40
C LYS A 133 -2.76 -11.61 6.40
N GLN A 134 -1.71 -12.19 5.82
CA GLN A 134 -0.42 -11.52 5.67
C GLN A 134 -0.54 -10.28 4.76
N VAL A 135 -1.18 -10.41 3.60
CA VAL A 135 -1.39 -9.28 2.68
C VAL A 135 -2.24 -8.19 3.33
N GLN A 136 -3.26 -8.53 4.11
CA GLN A 136 -4.05 -7.55 4.87
C GLN A 136 -3.19 -6.74 5.84
N ARG A 137 -2.28 -7.39 6.57
CA ARG A 137 -1.35 -6.73 7.50
C ARG A 137 -0.35 -5.83 6.75
N GLU A 138 0.21 -6.33 5.65
CA GLU A 138 1.14 -5.60 4.78
C GLU A 138 0.49 -4.30 4.25
N VAL A 139 -0.73 -4.40 3.71
CA VAL A 139 -1.49 -3.24 3.19
C VAL A 139 -1.75 -2.22 4.29
N SER A 140 -2.13 -2.65 5.50
CA SER A 140 -2.33 -1.76 6.65
C SER A 140 -1.03 -1.07 7.08
N ALA A 141 0.08 -1.82 7.12
CA ALA A 141 1.39 -1.28 7.49
C ALA A 141 1.88 -0.24 6.47
N GLN A 142 1.78 -0.56 5.17
CA GLN A 142 2.11 0.39 4.10
C GLN A 142 1.21 1.62 4.14
N GLY A 143 -0.09 1.44 4.36
CA GLY A 143 -1.03 2.55 4.56
C GLY A 143 -0.64 3.49 5.69
N ALA A 144 -0.25 2.93 6.84
CA ALA A 144 0.25 3.71 7.97
C ALA A 144 1.55 4.46 7.62
N ALA A 145 2.50 3.81 6.94
CA ALA A 145 3.74 4.44 6.53
C ALA A 145 3.50 5.65 5.60
N TYR A 146 2.63 5.52 4.59
CA TYR A 146 2.28 6.63 3.70
C TYR A 146 1.58 7.77 4.44
N ARG A 147 0.64 7.46 5.35
CA ARG A 147 -0.03 8.49 6.17
C ARG A 147 0.99 9.27 7.00
N SER A 148 1.89 8.58 7.69
CA SER A 148 2.95 9.22 8.46
C SER A 148 3.86 10.08 7.60
N PHE A 149 4.27 9.59 6.42
CA PHE A 149 5.08 10.34 5.48
C PHE A 149 4.39 11.62 5.00
N PHE A 150 3.13 11.53 4.55
CA PHE A 150 2.40 12.70 4.06
C PHE A 150 2.04 13.70 5.16
N LEU A 151 1.76 13.24 6.38
CA LEU A 151 1.54 14.12 7.53
C LEU A 151 2.81 14.89 7.88
N TRP A 152 3.96 14.20 7.92
CA TRP A 152 5.25 14.85 8.09
C TRP A 152 5.50 15.89 7.00
N LEU A 153 5.35 15.50 5.73
CA LEU A 153 5.62 16.38 4.59
C LEU A 153 4.71 17.62 4.61
N LEU A 154 3.43 17.45 4.90
CA LEU A 154 2.48 18.55 5.01
C LEU A 154 2.85 19.51 6.14
N ARG A 155 3.22 18.98 7.30
CA ARG A 155 3.68 19.80 8.44
C ARG A 155 4.93 20.59 8.08
N THR A 156 5.89 19.95 7.41
CA THR A 156 7.12 20.62 6.97
C THR A 156 6.83 21.73 5.97
N ILE A 157 5.94 21.51 4.99
CA ILE A 157 5.52 22.55 4.03
C ILE A 157 4.89 23.76 4.75
N LEU A 158 4.02 23.51 5.74
CA LEU A 158 3.38 24.58 6.50
C LEU A 158 4.41 25.40 7.32
N LEU A 159 5.38 24.74 7.94
CA LEU A 159 6.46 25.41 8.68
C LEU A 159 7.32 26.26 7.75
N LEU A 160 7.75 25.71 6.62
CA LEU A 160 8.58 26.43 5.64
C LEU A 160 7.85 27.65 5.05
N ASN A 161 6.54 27.55 4.83
CA ASN A 161 5.75 28.68 4.37
C ASN A 161 5.60 29.75 5.45
N TYR A 162 5.51 29.36 6.72
CA TYR A 162 5.46 30.32 7.83
C TYR A 162 6.78 31.07 7.99
N GLU A 163 7.92 30.38 7.90
CA GLU A 163 9.25 31.01 7.95
C GLU A 163 9.48 31.99 6.79
N LYS A 164 9.00 31.66 5.58
CA LYS A 164 9.02 32.59 4.43
C LYS A 164 8.22 33.87 4.64
N LEU A 165 7.18 33.84 5.48
CA LEU A 165 6.34 35.02 5.75
C LEU A 165 6.96 35.96 6.80
N LEU A 166 7.97 35.49 7.54
CA LEU A 166 8.68 36.26 8.58
C LEU A 166 9.97 36.92 8.05
N GLN A 167 10.41 36.58 6.85
CA GLN A 167 11.55 37.18 6.15
C GLN A 167 11.08 38.22 5.13
#